data_AF-A0A372GF30-F1
#
_entry.id   AF-A0A372GF30-F1
#
_cell.length_a   1.000
_cell.length_b   1.000
_cell.length_c   1.000
_cell.angle_alpha   90.00
_cell.angle_beta   90.00
_cell.angle_gamma   90.00
#
_symmetry.space_group_name_H-M   'P 1'
#
loop_
_entity.id
_entity.type
_entity.pdbx_description
1 polymer ?
#
loop_
_entity_poly.entity_id
_entity_poly.type
_entity_poly.pdbx_seq_one_letter_code
_entity_poly.pdbx_strand_id
1 'polypeptide(L)'
;MAQRTRLPRGHRGHPADPPCRDGLLHLAGTHRRRPDLGVHELLTHRGPGRVSPRAPGLGRVGIWAGDFDLLSAADVRQAAAAIEDLGYGTLWFPETTGREAMAQAALLLAATRRITVAAGMADIYARDAVTAAAAQRTLQEAFHGRFLLGLWDGHPSLAEDIRGHRFGPPLATMRSYLDALDTAPFGPPATTNSPHRVLAALDPGMLALAAERTQGATVLGMPTEYTSTARKTLGDDRLLAVTQLCVLGHDREHTGELARTTAEAALPNRRDLLRGLGHPSPDALDDRLVDAIVAHGLAEDIAHRVHEHLDAGADHVSLHLLTAEAHVPPIRQWEELAAHLPN
;
A
#
# COMPACT_ATOMS: atom_id res chain seq x y z
N MET A 1 -47.20 33.07 -33.49
CA MET A 1 -48.65 32.93 -33.31
C MET A 1 -48.91 32.55 -31.86
N ALA A 2 -49.72 33.36 -31.16
CA ALA A 2 -50.12 33.25 -29.75
C ALA A 2 -50.96 31.98 -29.49
N GLN A 3 -51.18 31.45 -28.26
CA GLN A 3 -51.62 32.11 -27.03
C GLN A 3 -51.26 31.31 -25.75
N ARG A 4 -51.26 32.06 -24.63
CA ARG A 4 -51.04 31.69 -23.23
C ARG A 4 -52.36 31.53 -22.47
N THR A 5 -52.39 30.70 -21.41
CA THR A 5 -53.31 30.85 -20.26
C THR A 5 -52.69 30.16 -19.03
N ARG A 6 -51.99 30.89 -18.12
CA ARG A 6 -52.42 31.56 -16.86
C ARG A 6 -52.78 30.64 -15.68
N LEU A 7 -51.87 30.60 -14.70
CA LEU A 7 -52.09 30.31 -13.28
C LEU A 7 -52.76 31.51 -12.56
N PRO A 8 -53.49 31.32 -11.45
CA PRO A 8 -53.81 32.39 -10.52
C PRO A 8 -52.85 32.43 -9.31
N ARG A 9 -52.49 33.66 -8.90
CA ARG A 9 -51.77 34.00 -7.67
C ARG A 9 -52.72 34.65 -6.66
N GLY A 10 -52.51 34.36 -5.38
CA GLY A 10 -52.45 35.38 -4.33
C GLY A 10 -53.43 35.25 -3.17
N HIS A 11 -52.91 35.08 -1.94
CA HIS A 11 -52.84 36.20 -0.99
C HIS A 11 -51.84 35.97 0.14
N ARG A 12 -51.20 37.07 0.54
CA ARG A 12 -50.19 37.20 1.60
C ARG A 12 -50.87 37.46 2.94
N GLY A 13 -50.28 36.98 4.04
CA GLY A 13 -50.63 37.39 5.40
C GLY A 13 -49.61 36.91 6.44
N HIS A 14 -48.73 37.82 6.84
CA HIS A 14 -47.95 37.81 8.10
C HIS A 14 -47.88 39.29 8.54
N PRO A 15 -47.68 39.65 9.83
CA PRO A 15 -47.06 38.87 10.91
C PRO A 15 -47.77 38.94 12.28
N ALA A 16 -47.41 38.07 13.23
CA ALA A 16 -47.53 38.36 14.67
C ALA A 16 -46.64 37.40 15.50
N ASP A 17 -45.81 38.00 16.35
CA ASP A 17 -45.08 37.42 17.50
C ASP A 17 -45.21 38.46 18.64
N PRO A 18 -45.01 38.13 19.93
CA PRO A 18 -45.31 36.90 20.70
C PRO A 18 -46.05 37.24 22.03
N PRO A 19 -46.20 36.30 22.97
CA PRO A 19 -45.97 36.69 24.37
C PRO A 19 -45.05 35.74 25.17
N CYS A 20 -44.49 36.34 26.22
CA CYS A 20 -43.50 35.86 27.17
C CYS A 20 -43.85 34.59 27.97
N ARG A 21 -42.77 33.84 28.26
CA ARG A 21 -42.34 33.22 29.53
C ARG A 21 -43.39 33.00 30.62
N ASP A 22 -43.54 31.74 31.06
CA ASP A 22 -43.24 31.33 32.45
C ASP A 22 -43.28 29.80 32.63
N GLY A 23 -42.36 29.29 33.46
CA GLY A 23 -42.60 28.09 34.29
C GLY A 23 -42.06 26.74 33.81
N LEU A 24 -40.78 26.45 34.09
CA LEU A 24 -40.42 25.27 34.89
C LEU A 24 -38.94 25.33 35.33
N LEU A 25 -38.77 25.78 36.59
CA LEU A 25 -37.58 25.61 37.40
C LEU A 25 -37.61 24.24 38.09
N HIS A 26 -36.41 23.79 38.45
CA HIS A 26 -36.04 22.69 39.34
C HIS A 26 -36.05 21.25 38.82
N LEU A 27 -34.86 20.81 38.40
CA LEU A 27 -34.10 19.78 39.13
C LEU A 27 -32.60 20.07 38.97
N ALA A 28 -32.04 20.79 39.95
CA ALA A 28 -30.62 21.03 40.08
C ALA A 28 -29.95 19.76 40.65
N GLY A 29 -29.48 18.88 39.76
CA GLY A 29 -28.54 17.83 40.10
C GLY A 29 -27.12 18.38 40.07
N THR A 30 -26.37 18.20 41.14
CA THR A 30 -24.97 18.58 41.29
C THR A 30 -24.09 17.91 40.22
N HIS A 31 -23.78 18.61 39.14
CA HIS A 31 -22.69 18.22 38.24
C HIS A 31 -21.37 18.40 38.99
N ARG A 32 -20.83 17.31 39.55
CA ARG A 32 -19.40 17.23 39.84
C ARG A 32 -18.68 17.49 38.52
N ARG A 33 -17.92 18.58 38.45
CA ARG A 33 -16.99 18.87 37.36
C ARG A 33 -16.11 17.64 37.15
N ARG A 34 -16.25 16.99 36.00
CA ARG A 34 -15.19 16.11 35.49
C ARG A 34 -13.97 17.01 35.24
N PRO A 35 -12.74 16.58 35.54
CA PRO A 35 -11.58 17.35 35.13
C PRO A 35 -11.55 17.38 33.60
N ASP A 36 -11.41 18.58 33.04
CA ASP A 36 -10.93 18.79 31.68
C ASP A 36 -9.54 18.15 31.61
N LEU A 37 -9.48 16.89 31.17
CA LEU A 37 -8.24 16.30 30.69
C LEU A 37 -7.96 16.98 29.34
N GLY A 38 -7.28 18.12 29.41
CA GLY A 38 -6.85 18.83 28.22
C GLY A 38 -6.02 17.91 27.32
N VAL A 39 -6.17 18.08 26.02
CA VAL A 39 -5.39 17.40 24.96
C VAL A 39 -3.86 17.46 25.22
N HIS A 40 -3.44 18.39 26.09
CA HIS A 40 -2.06 18.57 26.53
C HIS A 40 -1.49 17.42 27.37
N GLU A 41 -2.30 16.64 28.10
CA GLU A 41 -1.80 15.61 29.03
C GLU A 41 -1.53 14.26 28.34
N LEU A 42 -2.02 14.06 27.10
CA LEU A 42 -1.68 12.93 26.23
C LEU A 42 -0.32 13.07 25.53
N LEU A 43 0.37 14.21 25.70
CA LEU A 43 1.59 14.58 24.99
C LEU A 43 2.86 14.41 25.86
N THR A 44 2.96 13.35 26.67
CA THR A 44 4.25 13.02 27.29
C THR A 44 5.22 12.56 26.21
N HIS A 45 5.99 13.51 25.68
CA HIS A 45 7.02 13.32 24.66
C HIS A 45 8.04 12.26 25.10
N ARG A 46 7.99 11.09 24.45
CA ARG A 46 9.17 10.26 24.25
C ARG A 46 9.79 10.66 22.91
N GLY A 47 11.10 10.86 22.88
CA GLY A 47 11.84 11.22 21.66
C GLY A 47 11.61 10.22 20.50
N PRO A 48 12.04 10.56 19.27
CA PRO A 48 11.75 9.76 18.08
C PRO A 48 12.17 8.30 18.31
N GLY A 49 11.19 7.39 18.25
CA GLY A 49 11.43 5.96 18.38
C GLY A 49 12.35 5.50 17.24
N ARG A 50 13.54 5.02 17.57
CA ARG A 50 14.47 4.44 16.59
C ARG A 50 13.78 3.28 15.88
N VAL A 51 13.64 3.33 14.56
CA VAL A 51 13.09 2.21 13.77
C VAL A 51 13.98 0.98 13.99
N SER A 52 13.38 -0.16 14.35
CA SER A 52 14.13 -1.42 14.51
C SER A 52 14.76 -1.81 13.17
N PRO A 53 16.06 -2.13 13.10
CA PRO A 53 16.70 -2.51 11.84
C PRO A 53 16.21 -3.85 11.28
N ARG A 54 15.59 -4.71 12.10
CA ARG A 54 15.02 -5.99 11.63
C ARG A 54 13.55 -5.84 11.25
N ALA A 55 13.27 -5.97 9.95
CA ALA A 55 11.92 -6.14 9.40
C ALA A 55 11.24 -7.41 9.96
N PRO A 56 9.91 -7.57 9.79
CA PRO A 56 9.24 -8.86 9.98
C PRO A 56 9.98 -9.99 9.24
N GLY A 57 9.76 -11.24 9.65
CA GLY A 57 10.19 -12.39 8.88
C GLY A 57 9.42 -12.46 7.55
N LEU A 58 9.88 -11.73 6.53
CA LEU A 58 9.19 -11.64 5.24
C LEU A 58 9.25 -12.94 4.42
N GLY A 59 10.19 -13.84 4.76
CA GLY A 59 10.58 -14.96 3.90
C GLY A 59 11.31 -14.47 2.64
N ARG A 60 11.77 -15.40 1.81
CA ARG A 60 12.41 -15.06 0.52
C ARG A 60 11.38 -14.69 -0.54
N VAL A 61 10.18 -15.26 -0.47
CA VAL A 61 9.13 -15.07 -1.46
C VAL A 61 7.78 -14.73 -0.82
N GLY A 62 7.04 -13.82 -1.47
CA GLY A 62 5.69 -13.43 -1.11
C GLY A 62 4.77 -13.29 -2.32
N ILE A 63 3.51 -12.97 -2.08
CA ILE A 63 2.51 -12.69 -3.11
C ILE A 63 2.12 -11.23 -3.07
N TRP A 64 2.05 -10.61 -4.25
CA TRP A 64 1.42 -9.32 -4.44
C TRP A 64 -0.01 -9.51 -4.97
N ALA A 65 -0.97 -9.17 -4.14
CA ALA A 65 -2.39 -9.27 -4.37
C ALA A 65 -2.94 -7.98 -5.01
N GLY A 66 -2.57 -7.74 -6.27
CA GLY A 66 -2.96 -6.53 -7.02
C GLY A 66 -4.44 -6.48 -7.41
N ASP A 67 -5.10 -7.63 -7.44
CA ASP A 67 -6.47 -7.87 -7.92
C ASP A 67 -7.49 -8.02 -6.78
N PHE A 68 -7.06 -8.00 -5.52
CA PHE A 68 -7.95 -8.25 -4.39
C PHE A 68 -9.13 -7.27 -4.32
N ASP A 69 -8.96 -6.04 -4.81
CA ASP A 69 -10.03 -5.03 -4.93
C ASP A 69 -11.21 -5.48 -5.81
N LEU A 70 -11.00 -6.45 -6.69
CA LEU A 70 -12.02 -7.02 -7.57
C LEU A 70 -12.77 -8.21 -6.95
N LEU A 71 -12.31 -8.71 -5.81
CA LEU A 71 -12.83 -9.91 -5.15
C LEU A 71 -13.76 -9.54 -4.00
N SER A 72 -14.63 -10.47 -3.58
CA SER A 72 -15.42 -10.26 -2.36
C SER A 72 -14.54 -10.32 -1.10
N ALA A 73 -14.99 -9.73 0.01
CA ALA A 73 -14.26 -9.85 1.28
C ALA A 73 -14.16 -11.31 1.78
N ALA A 74 -15.06 -12.20 1.37
CA ALA A 74 -14.97 -13.62 1.69
C ALA A 74 -13.85 -14.30 0.89
N ASP A 75 -13.79 -14.02 -0.42
CA ASP A 75 -12.78 -14.58 -1.31
C ASP A 75 -11.38 -14.07 -0.96
N VAL A 76 -11.26 -12.78 -0.61
CA VAL A 76 -9.99 -12.19 -0.12
C VAL A 76 -9.47 -12.91 1.11
N ARG A 77 -10.33 -13.23 2.09
CA ARG A 77 -9.91 -13.96 3.30
C ARG A 77 -9.50 -15.40 2.96
N GLN A 78 -10.24 -16.07 2.08
CA GLN A 78 -9.93 -17.43 1.66
C GLN A 78 -8.61 -17.47 0.89
N ALA A 79 -8.38 -16.54 -0.03
CA ALA A 79 -7.13 -16.41 -0.78
C ALA A 79 -5.95 -16.14 0.16
N ALA A 80 -6.10 -15.25 1.15
CA ALA A 80 -5.06 -14.97 2.13
C ALA A 80 -4.66 -16.21 2.95
N ALA A 81 -5.64 -17.00 3.38
CA ALA A 81 -5.39 -18.26 4.09
C ALA A 81 -4.67 -19.28 3.19
N ALA A 82 -5.10 -19.40 1.92
CA ALA A 82 -4.45 -20.29 0.96
C ALA A 82 -2.99 -19.89 0.71
N ILE A 83 -2.70 -18.60 0.50
CA ILE A 83 -1.32 -18.10 0.33
C ILE A 83 -0.45 -18.45 1.55
N GLU A 84 -0.97 -18.30 2.78
CA GLU A 84 -0.24 -18.70 3.98
C GLU A 84 0.00 -20.22 4.06
N ASP A 85 -0.99 -21.03 3.72
CA ASP A 85 -0.89 -22.49 3.78
C ASP A 85 0.06 -23.05 2.72
N LEU A 86 0.26 -22.33 1.61
CA LEU A 86 1.28 -22.62 0.59
C LEU A 86 2.71 -22.24 1.01
N GLY A 87 2.89 -21.57 2.15
CA GLY A 87 4.19 -21.27 2.72
C GLY A 87 4.82 -19.94 2.29
N TYR A 88 4.10 -19.10 1.53
CA TYR A 88 4.57 -17.75 1.23
C TYR A 88 4.77 -16.92 2.50
N GLY A 89 5.87 -16.18 2.58
CA GLY A 89 6.25 -15.46 3.80
C GLY A 89 5.54 -14.13 4.00
N THR A 90 5.11 -13.49 2.89
CA THR A 90 4.45 -12.18 2.92
C THR A 90 3.32 -12.07 1.90
N LEU A 91 2.22 -11.44 2.31
CA LEU A 91 1.13 -10.99 1.45
C LEU A 91 1.15 -9.47 1.33
N TRP A 92 1.49 -8.97 0.15
CA TRP A 92 1.49 -7.55 -0.22
C TRP A 92 0.19 -7.19 -0.92
N PHE A 93 -0.31 -5.97 -0.72
CA PHE A 93 -1.50 -5.48 -1.44
C PHE A 93 -1.41 -3.96 -1.68
N PRO A 94 -1.94 -3.43 -2.79
CA PRO A 94 -1.87 -2.02 -3.10
C PRO A 94 -2.91 -1.19 -2.35
N GLU A 95 -2.77 0.12 -2.39
CA GLU A 95 -3.89 1.04 -2.20
C GLU A 95 -3.96 2.04 -3.34
N THR A 96 -5.09 2.05 -4.04
CA THR A 96 -5.37 3.02 -5.10
C THR A 96 -6.77 3.63 -4.90
N THR A 97 -7.76 3.13 -5.65
CA THR A 97 -9.16 3.57 -5.61
C THR A 97 -10.11 2.54 -5.01
N GLY A 98 -9.63 1.33 -4.73
CA GLY A 98 -10.41 0.28 -4.08
C GLY A 98 -10.40 0.39 -2.55
N ARG A 99 -10.00 -0.67 -1.85
CA ARG A 99 -10.08 -0.72 -0.39
C ARG A 99 -9.02 0.15 0.27
N GLU A 100 -9.40 0.67 1.42
CA GLU A 100 -8.51 1.40 2.31
C GLU A 100 -7.48 0.45 2.95
N ALA A 101 -6.21 0.84 2.92
CA ALA A 101 -5.08 -0.03 3.23
C ALA A 101 -5.11 -0.67 4.63
N MET A 102 -5.45 0.10 5.66
CA MET A 102 -5.42 -0.34 7.07
C MET A 102 -6.59 -1.29 7.37
N ALA A 103 -7.77 -1.00 6.83
CA ALA A 103 -8.94 -1.88 6.90
C ALA A 103 -8.67 -3.22 6.19
N GLN A 104 -8.05 -3.18 5.01
CA GLN A 104 -7.65 -4.39 4.31
C GLN A 104 -6.58 -5.17 5.08
N ALA A 105 -5.57 -4.49 5.64
CA ALA A 105 -4.58 -5.13 6.49
C ALA A 105 -5.22 -5.89 7.66
N ALA A 106 -6.16 -5.27 8.38
CA ALA A 106 -6.89 -5.91 9.48
C ALA A 106 -7.65 -7.16 9.01
N LEU A 107 -8.33 -7.07 7.86
CA LEU A 107 -9.06 -8.19 7.27
C LEU A 107 -8.15 -9.38 6.95
N LEU A 108 -6.99 -9.12 6.35
CA LEU A 108 -6.01 -10.14 5.97
C LEU A 108 -5.30 -10.74 7.18
N LEU A 109 -4.89 -9.90 8.13
CA LEU A 109 -4.23 -10.32 9.37
C LEU A 109 -5.14 -11.19 10.23
N ALA A 110 -6.43 -10.87 10.31
CA ALA A 110 -7.41 -11.67 11.04
C ALA A 110 -7.74 -13.01 10.34
N ALA A 111 -7.57 -13.10 9.03
CA ALA A 111 -7.80 -14.32 8.25
C ALA A 111 -6.62 -15.30 8.23
N THR A 112 -5.47 -14.90 8.79
CA THR A 112 -4.20 -15.62 8.70
C THR A 112 -3.53 -15.71 10.07
N ARG A 113 -2.56 -16.61 10.25
CA ARG A 113 -2.01 -16.95 11.58
C ARG A 113 -0.55 -16.54 11.77
N ARG A 114 0.24 -16.49 10.71
CA ARG A 114 1.70 -16.36 10.72
C ARG A 114 2.22 -15.39 9.67
N ILE A 115 1.64 -15.38 8.47
CA ILE A 115 2.16 -14.61 7.34
C ILE A 115 2.27 -13.12 7.69
N THR A 116 3.31 -12.46 7.16
CA THR A 116 3.41 -11.00 7.21
C THR A 116 2.42 -10.41 6.21
N VAL A 117 1.66 -9.40 6.61
CA VAL A 117 0.78 -8.63 5.73
C VAL A 117 1.40 -7.27 5.54
N ALA A 118 1.66 -6.90 4.29
CA ALA A 118 2.36 -5.69 3.92
C ALA A 118 1.48 -4.78 3.07
N ALA A 119 1.27 -3.54 3.52
CA ALA A 119 0.68 -2.51 2.67
C ALA A 119 1.71 -2.13 1.60
N GLY A 120 1.48 -2.56 0.37
CA GLY A 120 2.37 -2.45 -0.78
C GLY A 120 2.02 -1.32 -1.76
N MET A 121 1.20 -0.33 -1.47
CA MET A 121 1.62 0.68 -0.51
C MET A 121 0.46 1.59 -0.12
N ALA A 122 0.42 2.00 1.14
CA ALA A 122 -0.56 2.95 1.66
C ALA A 122 -0.21 4.38 1.20
N ASP A 123 -1.17 5.06 0.59
CA ASP A 123 -1.01 6.40 0.03
C ASP A 123 -0.98 7.45 1.16
N ILE A 124 0.04 8.31 1.17
CA ILE A 124 0.18 9.40 2.15
C ILE A 124 -0.89 10.48 1.99
N TYR A 125 -1.54 10.56 0.83
CA TYR A 125 -2.67 11.46 0.58
C TYR A 125 -4.02 10.82 0.96
N ALA A 126 -4.06 9.53 1.29
CA ALA A 126 -5.29 8.89 1.74
C ALA A 126 -5.63 9.18 3.20
N ARG A 127 -4.64 9.57 4.01
CA ARG A 127 -4.76 9.78 5.46
C ARG A 127 -3.66 10.68 5.98
N ASP A 128 -3.96 11.47 7.02
CA ASP A 128 -2.93 12.21 7.73
C ASP A 128 -1.98 11.26 8.51
N ALA A 129 -0.79 11.76 8.84
CA ALA A 129 0.25 10.98 9.49
C ALA A 129 -0.13 10.52 10.92
N VAL A 130 -0.99 11.25 11.63
CA VAL A 130 -1.46 10.84 12.98
C VAL A 130 -2.39 9.64 12.85
N THR A 131 -3.32 9.68 11.90
CA THR A 131 -4.23 8.58 11.58
C THR A 131 -3.44 7.34 11.11
N ALA A 132 -2.44 7.50 10.23
CA ALA A 132 -1.58 6.40 9.82
C ALA A 132 -0.81 5.79 11.00
N ALA A 133 -0.20 6.61 11.85
CA ALA A 133 0.58 6.14 12.98
C ALA A 133 -0.31 5.41 14.02
N ALA A 134 -1.52 5.91 14.27
CA ALA A 134 -2.49 5.24 15.13
C ALA A 134 -2.86 3.87 14.56
N ALA A 135 -3.26 3.79 13.29
CA ALA A 135 -3.64 2.53 12.65
C ALA A 135 -2.49 1.52 12.64
N GLN A 136 -1.28 1.95 12.28
CA GLN A 136 -0.10 1.08 12.27
C GLN A 136 0.20 0.50 13.65
N ARG A 137 0.11 1.32 14.71
CA ARG A 137 0.37 0.87 16.08
C ARG A 137 -0.74 -0.05 16.60
N THR A 138 -2.00 0.22 16.27
CA THR A 138 -3.12 -0.69 16.57
C THR A 138 -2.93 -2.06 15.90
N LEU A 139 -2.54 -2.10 14.63
CA LEU A 139 -2.28 -3.36 13.93
C LEU A 139 -1.06 -4.10 14.50
N GLN A 140 0.00 -3.37 14.87
CA GLN A 140 1.17 -3.95 15.52
C GLN A 140 0.86 -4.48 16.93
N GLU A 141 -0.06 -3.85 17.65
CA GLU A 141 -0.56 -4.32 18.94
C GLU A 141 -1.39 -5.60 18.76
N ALA A 142 -2.36 -5.60 17.86
CA ALA A 142 -3.25 -6.73 17.64
C ALA A 142 -2.56 -7.94 16.98
N PHE A 143 -1.57 -7.67 16.12
CA PHE A 143 -0.90 -8.68 15.28
C PHE A 143 0.61 -8.51 15.35
N HIS A 144 1.17 -8.75 16.54
CA HIS A 144 2.59 -8.54 16.85
C HIS A 144 3.55 -9.05 15.77
N GLY A 145 4.27 -8.11 15.16
CA GLY A 145 5.34 -8.40 14.20
C GLY A 145 4.86 -8.86 12.82
N ARG A 146 3.54 -8.86 12.55
CA ARG A 146 2.98 -9.36 11.30
C ARG A 146 2.51 -8.26 10.34
N PHE A 147 2.55 -7.00 10.74
CA PHE A 147 2.20 -5.89 9.86
C PHE A 147 3.44 -5.12 9.40
N LEU A 148 3.54 -4.89 8.08
CA LEU A 148 4.53 -4.02 7.47
C LEU A 148 3.83 -2.87 6.73
N LEU A 149 4.12 -1.63 7.13
CA LEU A 149 3.58 -0.45 6.45
C LEU A 149 4.51 -0.01 5.33
N GLY A 150 4.18 -0.30 4.07
CA GLY A 150 4.77 0.40 2.93
C GLY A 150 4.04 1.71 2.67
N LEU A 151 4.80 2.78 2.47
CA LEU A 151 4.29 4.11 2.14
C LEU A 151 4.75 4.51 0.74
N TRP A 152 3.88 5.20 0.01
CA TRP A 152 4.21 5.80 -1.28
C TRP A 152 3.60 7.20 -1.38
N ASP A 153 4.20 8.04 -2.22
CA ASP A 153 3.72 9.39 -2.51
C ASP A 153 2.60 9.42 -3.56
N GLY A 154 2.14 8.25 -4.03
CA GLY A 154 1.03 8.16 -4.98
C GLY A 154 1.39 8.63 -6.38
N HIS A 155 0.39 9.11 -7.11
CA HIS A 155 0.53 9.72 -8.42
C HIS A 155 -0.23 11.05 -8.43
N PRO A 156 0.20 12.08 -9.19
CA PRO A 156 -0.49 13.36 -9.25
C PRO A 156 -2.00 13.24 -9.49
N SER A 157 -2.42 12.41 -10.46
CA SER A 157 -3.85 12.20 -10.72
C SER A 157 -4.62 11.55 -9.56
N LEU A 158 -3.99 10.65 -8.79
CA LEU A 158 -4.63 10.05 -7.63
C LEU A 158 -4.78 11.09 -6.51
N ALA A 159 -3.73 11.86 -6.24
CA ALA A 159 -3.75 12.87 -5.20
C ALA A 159 -4.69 14.04 -5.53
N GLU A 160 -4.67 14.54 -6.77
CA GLU A 160 -5.39 15.77 -7.16
C GLU A 160 -6.81 15.47 -7.63
N ASP A 161 -6.98 14.56 -8.59
CA ASP A 161 -8.30 14.35 -9.23
C ASP A 161 -9.23 13.49 -8.37
N ILE A 162 -8.68 12.50 -7.66
CA ILE A 162 -9.47 11.54 -6.87
C ILE A 162 -9.56 11.96 -5.41
N ARG A 163 -8.44 12.37 -4.81
CA ARG A 163 -8.36 12.66 -3.37
C ARG A 163 -8.52 14.15 -3.05
N GLY A 164 -8.41 15.06 -4.02
CA GLY A 164 -8.61 16.49 -3.83
C GLY A 164 -7.49 17.20 -3.06
N HIS A 165 -6.30 16.62 -3.00
CA HIS A 165 -5.10 17.22 -2.42
C HIS A 165 -4.32 18.01 -3.47
N ARG A 166 -3.30 18.76 -3.02
CA ARG A 166 -2.28 19.31 -3.92
C ARG A 166 -1.09 18.38 -3.93
N PHE A 167 -0.64 17.97 -5.11
CA PHE A 167 0.54 17.14 -5.22
C PHE A 167 1.79 17.99 -5.00
N GLY A 168 2.49 17.75 -3.88
CA GLY A 168 3.71 18.46 -3.53
C GLY A 168 4.97 17.78 -4.09
N PRO A 169 6.15 18.40 -3.96
CA PRO A 169 7.42 17.77 -4.31
C PRO A 169 7.62 16.45 -3.53
N PRO A 170 7.66 15.27 -4.18
CA PRO A 170 7.58 13.95 -3.53
C PRO A 170 8.47 13.76 -2.31
N LEU A 171 9.76 14.07 -2.45
CA LEU A 171 10.76 13.84 -1.40
C LEU A 171 10.52 14.72 -0.17
N ALA A 172 10.17 15.99 -0.38
CA ALA A 172 9.89 16.94 0.70
C ALA A 172 8.59 16.59 1.42
N THR A 173 7.56 16.20 0.65
CA THR A 173 6.27 15.74 1.17
C THR A 173 6.45 14.49 2.03
N MET A 174 7.12 13.46 1.52
CA MET A 174 7.34 12.21 2.25
C MET A 174 8.18 12.43 3.51
N ARG A 175 9.24 13.25 3.45
CA ARG A 175 10.04 13.60 4.64
C ARG A 175 9.19 14.25 5.73
N SER A 176 8.36 15.23 5.36
CA SER A 176 7.46 15.91 6.30
C SER A 176 6.41 14.95 6.87
N TYR A 177 5.89 14.04 6.06
CA TYR A 177 4.95 13.01 6.49
C TYR A 177 5.57 12.07 7.52
N LEU A 178 6.80 11.61 7.28
CA LEU A 178 7.55 10.75 8.21
C LEU A 178 7.85 11.47 9.53
N ASP A 179 8.22 12.75 9.51
CA ASP A 179 8.43 13.54 10.73
C ASP A 179 7.14 13.65 11.56
N ALA A 180 5.99 13.88 10.91
CA ALA A 180 4.70 13.89 11.58
C ALA A 180 4.28 12.51 12.10
N LEU A 181 4.58 11.45 11.37
CA LEU A 181 4.28 10.07 11.74
C LEU A 181 5.09 9.64 12.98
N ASP A 182 6.38 9.98 13.00
CA ASP A 182 7.31 9.69 14.10
C ASP A 182 6.95 10.42 15.41
N THR A 183 6.33 11.60 15.31
CA THR A 183 5.92 12.43 16.45
C THR A 183 4.45 12.25 16.84
N ALA A 184 3.68 11.47 16.09
CA ALA A 184 2.26 11.28 16.32
C ALA A 184 1.96 10.62 17.67
N PRO A 185 1.03 11.16 18.48
CA PRO A 185 0.69 10.61 19.79
C PRO A 185 0.05 9.22 19.68
N PHE A 186 0.25 8.38 20.71
CA PHE A 186 -0.44 7.10 20.87
C PHE A 186 -0.66 6.81 22.34
N GLY A 187 -1.91 6.56 22.70
CA GLY A 187 -2.31 6.25 24.07
C GLY A 187 -1.98 4.81 24.46
N PRO A 188 -2.13 4.46 25.75
CA PRO A 188 -2.00 3.07 26.20
C PRO A 188 -3.08 2.14 25.60
N PRO A 189 -2.76 0.86 25.36
CA PRO A 189 -1.46 0.23 25.64
C PRO A 189 -0.41 0.61 24.60
N ALA A 190 0.67 1.27 25.03
CA ALA A 190 1.75 1.66 24.14
C ALA A 190 2.55 0.41 23.81
N THR A 191 2.70 0.10 22.53
CA THR A 191 3.59 -0.97 22.09
C THR A 191 5.05 -0.56 22.34
N THR A 192 5.87 -1.48 22.82
CA THR A 192 7.30 -1.23 23.10
C THR A 192 8.17 -1.26 21.86
N ASN A 193 7.64 -1.75 20.74
CA ASN A 193 8.38 -1.96 19.50
C ASN A 193 8.07 -0.85 18.50
N SER A 194 9.12 -0.31 17.88
CA SER A 194 8.98 0.65 16.80
C SER A 194 8.23 0.03 15.62
N PRO A 195 7.18 0.69 15.10
CA PRO A 195 6.42 0.16 13.98
C PRO A 195 7.28 -0.08 12.74
N HIS A 196 7.03 -1.20 12.05
CA HIS A 196 7.77 -1.63 10.86
C HIS A 196 7.26 -0.89 9.62
N ARG A 197 8.16 -0.22 8.89
CA ARG A 197 7.83 0.50 7.65
C ARG A 197 8.91 0.42 6.58
N VAL A 198 8.49 0.52 5.33
CA VAL A 198 9.31 0.69 4.13
C VAL A 198 8.74 1.78 3.23
N LEU A 199 9.51 2.29 2.27
CA LEU A 199 9.02 3.23 1.26
C LEU A 199 9.00 2.58 -0.14
N ALA A 200 8.01 2.93 -0.95
CA ALA A 200 8.15 2.90 -2.41
C ALA A 200 9.32 3.78 -2.78
N ALA A 201 10.26 3.25 -3.54
CA ALA A 201 11.35 4.08 -4.01
C ALA A 201 11.88 3.60 -5.35
N LEU A 202 11.72 4.44 -6.37
CA LEU A 202 12.37 4.27 -7.67
C LEU A 202 13.47 5.32 -7.90
N ASP A 203 13.29 6.54 -7.38
CA ASP A 203 14.30 7.58 -7.52
C ASP A 203 15.40 7.47 -6.45
N PRO A 204 16.67 7.78 -6.78
CA PRO A 204 17.78 7.70 -5.83
C PRO A 204 17.56 8.49 -4.55
N GLY A 205 16.89 9.65 -4.62
CA GLY A 205 16.57 10.46 -3.45
C GLY A 205 15.58 9.77 -2.50
N MET A 206 14.56 9.08 -3.05
CA MET A 206 13.60 8.34 -2.24
C MET A 206 14.22 7.06 -1.65
N LEU A 207 15.11 6.39 -2.40
CA LEU A 207 15.89 5.26 -1.89
C LEU A 207 16.79 5.69 -0.73
N ALA A 208 17.48 6.83 -0.85
CA ALA A 208 18.29 7.38 0.23
C ALA A 208 17.44 7.76 1.46
N LEU A 209 16.25 8.34 1.25
CA LEU A 209 15.31 8.62 2.35
C LEU A 209 14.83 7.33 3.04
N ALA A 210 14.55 6.28 2.27
CA ALA A 210 14.19 4.97 2.81
C ALA A 210 15.32 4.39 3.67
N ALA A 211 16.56 4.43 3.18
CA ALA A 211 17.73 4.01 3.94
C ALA A 211 17.95 4.84 5.22
N GLU A 212 17.58 6.11 5.23
CA GLU A 212 17.71 7.01 6.38
C GLU A 212 16.62 6.76 7.44
N ARG A 213 15.36 6.64 7.01
CA ARG A 213 14.18 6.83 7.88
C ARG A 213 13.30 5.59 8.09
N THR A 214 13.55 4.49 7.38
CA THR A 214 12.72 3.28 7.47
C THR A 214 13.58 2.02 7.61
N GLN A 215 12.94 0.83 7.52
CA GLN A 215 13.66 -0.44 7.49
C GLN A 215 14.27 -0.72 6.11
N GLY A 216 13.82 -0.01 5.08
CA GLY A 216 14.26 -0.19 3.71
C GLY A 216 13.21 0.24 2.68
N ALA A 217 13.33 -0.31 1.47
CA ALA A 217 12.52 0.07 0.34
C ALA A 217 11.80 -1.13 -0.29
N THR A 218 10.71 -0.82 -0.98
CA THR A 218 10.06 -1.72 -1.93
C THR A 218 10.06 -1.12 -3.33
N VAL A 219 10.31 -1.97 -4.33
CA VAL A 219 10.43 -1.62 -5.75
C VAL A 219 9.47 -2.52 -6.52
N LEU A 220 8.68 -1.98 -7.45
CA LEU A 220 7.72 -2.77 -8.22
C LEU A 220 7.96 -2.68 -9.72
N GLY A 221 8.00 -3.85 -10.36
CA GLY A 221 7.99 -3.99 -11.82
C GLY A 221 9.20 -3.36 -12.49
N MET A 222 10.38 -3.59 -11.93
CA MET A 222 11.66 -3.16 -12.50
C MET A 222 12.54 -4.37 -12.80
N PRO A 223 13.37 -4.33 -13.85
CA PRO A 223 14.33 -5.40 -14.16
C PRO A 223 15.35 -5.68 -13.05
N THR A 224 16.03 -6.83 -13.15
CA THR A 224 17.04 -7.28 -12.16
C THR A 224 18.24 -6.34 -12.08
N GLU A 225 18.62 -5.69 -13.18
CA GLU A 225 19.69 -4.68 -13.22
C GLU A 225 19.36 -3.47 -12.33
N TYR A 226 18.07 -3.12 -12.26
CA TYR A 226 17.62 -2.07 -11.35
C TYR A 226 17.72 -2.50 -9.89
N THR A 227 17.49 -3.78 -9.58
CA THR A 227 17.64 -4.32 -8.21
C THR A 227 19.06 -4.10 -7.69
N SER A 228 20.07 -4.41 -8.51
CA SER A 228 21.47 -4.12 -8.19
C SER A 228 21.73 -2.63 -7.98
N THR A 229 21.09 -1.77 -8.78
CA THR A 229 21.22 -0.30 -8.66
C THR A 229 20.58 0.22 -7.37
N ALA A 230 19.39 -0.28 -7.04
CA ALA A 230 18.68 0.06 -5.82
C ALA A 230 19.46 -0.38 -4.58
N ARG A 231 20.00 -1.62 -4.57
CA ARG A 231 20.84 -2.13 -3.48
C ARG A 231 22.04 -1.24 -3.19
N LYS A 232 22.77 -0.79 -4.22
CA LYS A 232 23.92 0.12 -4.06
C LYS A 232 23.55 1.44 -3.39
N THR A 233 22.37 1.97 -3.68
CA THR A 233 21.89 3.24 -3.09
C THR A 233 21.35 3.04 -1.68
N LEU A 234 20.64 1.93 -1.45
CA LEU A 234 20.01 1.62 -0.17
C LEU A 234 21.01 1.17 0.90
N GLY A 235 22.11 0.54 0.48
CA GLY A 235 23.11 -0.08 1.35
C GLY A 235 22.75 -1.50 1.77
N ASP A 236 23.72 -2.26 2.27
CA ASP A 236 23.58 -3.70 2.53
C ASP A 236 22.77 -4.01 3.81
N ASP A 237 22.67 -3.05 4.73
CA ASP A 237 22.01 -3.23 6.04
C ASP A 237 20.49 -3.01 6.01
N ARG A 238 19.93 -2.66 4.85
CA ARG A 238 18.53 -2.24 4.69
C ARG A 238 17.74 -3.25 3.89
N LEU A 239 16.46 -3.39 4.21
CA LEU A 239 15.56 -4.29 3.48
C LEU A 239 15.33 -3.79 2.04
N LEU A 240 15.57 -4.64 1.05
CA LEU A 240 15.12 -4.42 -0.33
C LEU A 240 14.10 -5.50 -0.71
N ALA A 241 12.83 -5.12 -0.75
CA ALA A 241 11.77 -5.95 -1.31
C ALA A 241 11.52 -5.59 -2.78
N VAL A 242 11.37 -6.59 -3.65
CA VAL A 242 11.08 -6.38 -5.07
C VAL A 242 9.79 -7.08 -5.44
N THR A 243 8.88 -6.39 -6.13
CA THR A 243 7.69 -6.99 -6.71
C THR A 243 7.94 -7.29 -8.19
N GLN A 244 7.99 -8.57 -8.56
CA GLN A 244 8.16 -9.06 -9.93
C GLN A 244 6.77 -9.27 -10.58
N LEU A 245 6.58 -8.70 -11.77
CA LEU A 245 5.39 -8.95 -12.59
C LEU A 245 5.51 -10.32 -13.25
N CYS A 246 4.50 -11.17 -13.12
CA CYS A 246 4.56 -12.57 -13.54
C CYS A 246 3.36 -12.92 -14.43
N VAL A 247 3.60 -13.67 -15.50
CA VAL A 247 2.53 -14.32 -16.29
C VAL A 247 2.84 -15.81 -16.40
N LEU A 248 2.11 -16.62 -15.64
CA LEU A 248 2.27 -18.08 -15.68
C LEU A 248 1.35 -18.67 -16.74
N GLY A 249 1.92 -19.45 -17.66
CA GLY A 249 1.14 -20.11 -18.70
C GLY A 249 1.93 -21.14 -19.50
N HIS A 250 1.22 -22.15 -19.98
CA HIS A 250 1.79 -23.24 -20.80
C HIS A 250 1.69 -22.93 -22.31
N ASP A 251 0.76 -22.06 -22.70
CA ASP A 251 0.60 -21.61 -24.08
C ASP A 251 1.52 -20.41 -24.35
N ARG A 252 2.53 -20.59 -25.19
CA ARG A 252 3.55 -19.56 -25.43
C ARG A 252 3.00 -18.29 -26.09
N GLU A 253 2.03 -18.43 -27.00
CA GLU A 253 1.47 -17.30 -27.73
C GLU A 253 0.66 -16.43 -26.78
N HIS A 254 -0.31 -17.03 -26.09
CA HIS A 254 -1.17 -16.33 -25.13
C HIS A 254 -0.37 -15.72 -23.97
N THR A 255 0.63 -16.47 -23.45
CA THR A 255 1.50 -15.98 -22.36
C THR A 255 2.33 -14.78 -22.81
N GLY A 256 2.89 -14.82 -24.02
CA GLY A 256 3.68 -13.72 -24.58
C GLY A 256 2.85 -12.47 -24.88
N GLU A 257 1.61 -12.63 -25.34
CA GLU A 257 0.68 -11.50 -25.53
C GLU A 257 0.37 -10.80 -24.21
N LEU A 258 -0.05 -11.57 -23.19
CA LEU A 258 -0.36 -11.01 -21.87
C LEU A 258 0.86 -10.38 -21.19
N ALA A 259 2.05 -10.98 -21.37
CA ALA A 259 3.30 -10.41 -20.88
C ALA A 259 3.60 -9.04 -21.52
N ARG A 260 3.38 -8.90 -22.83
CA ARG A 260 3.59 -7.61 -23.53
C ARG A 260 2.58 -6.56 -23.10
N THR A 261 1.30 -6.91 -22.97
CA THR A 261 0.28 -5.99 -22.43
C THR A 261 0.61 -5.57 -20.99
N THR A 262 1.10 -6.49 -20.18
CA THR A 262 1.53 -6.21 -18.80
C THR A 262 2.74 -5.26 -18.78
N ALA A 263 3.74 -5.49 -19.64
CA ALA A 263 4.90 -4.62 -19.76
C ALA A 263 4.52 -3.21 -20.22
N GLU A 264 3.63 -3.08 -21.20
CA GLU A 264 3.09 -1.81 -21.69
C GLU A 264 2.45 -0.99 -20.56
N ALA A 265 1.56 -1.63 -19.79
CA ALA A 265 0.88 -1.00 -18.66
C ALA A 265 1.85 -0.52 -17.57
N ALA A 266 3.01 -1.15 -17.44
CA ALA A 266 4.04 -0.75 -16.47
C ALA A 266 4.90 0.44 -16.95
N LEU A 267 4.92 0.82 -18.23
CA LEU A 267 5.85 1.83 -18.75
C LEU A 267 5.72 3.26 -18.19
N PRO A 268 4.52 3.83 -17.91
CA PRO A 268 4.34 5.27 -17.69
C PRO A 268 5.36 5.96 -16.79
N ASN A 269 5.69 5.35 -15.64
CA ASN A 269 6.57 5.92 -14.62
C ASN A 269 7.97 5.29 -14.58
N ARG A 270 8.36 4.56 -15.63
CA ARG A 270 9.62 3.78 -15.66
C ARG A 270 10.52 4.10 -16.86
N ARG A 271 10.00 4.82 -17.86
CA ARG A 271 10.72 5.09 -19.13
C ARG A 271 12.14 5.59 -18.93
N ASP A 272 12.32 6.63 -18.13
CA ASP A 272 13.63 7.28 -17.96
C ASP A 272 14.62 6.34 -17.25
N LEU A 273 14.15 5.60 -16.24
CA LEU A 273 14.95 4.58 -15.56
C LEU A 273 15.34 3.45 -16.50
N LEU A 274 14.41 2.94 -17.31
CA LEU A 274 14.66 1.88 -18.29
C LEU A 274 15.69 2.32 -19.35
N ARG A 275 15.63 3.58 -19.81
CA ARG A 275 16.68 4.13 -20.70
C ARG A 275 18.05 4.11 -20.05
N GLY A 276 18.12 4.49 -18.77
CA GLY A 276 19.36 4.42 -17.98
C GLY A 276 19.91 3.00 -17.79
N LEU A 277 19.07 1.98 -17.89
CA LEU A 277 19.44 0.56 -17.75
C LEU A 277 19.79 -0.12 -19.09
N GLY A 278 19.86 0.64 -20.18
CA GLY A 278 20.23 0.10 -21.49
C GLY A 278 19.05 -0.34 -22.36
N HIS A 279 17.84 0.13 -22.06
CA HIS A 279 16.67 0.03 -22.94
C HIS A 279 16.37 1.40 -23.57
N PRO A 280 17.07 1.81 -24.64
CA PRO A 280 17.04 3.19 -25.15
C PRO A 280 15.66 3.62 -25.70
N SER A 281 14.85 2.65 -26.13
CA SER A 281 13.51 2.89 -26.70
C SER A 281 12.44 2.07 -25.96
N PRO A 282 12.08 2.41 -24.71
CA PRO A 282 11.12 1.61 -23.94
C PRO A 282 9.75 1.48 -24.60
N ASP A 283 9.34 2.51 -25.35
CA ASP A 283 8.06 2.54 -26.08
C ASP A 283 8.01 1.56 -27.26
N ALA A 284 9.16 1.02 -27.69
CA ALA A 284 9.19 -0.01 -28.72
C ALA A 284 8.74 -1.39 -28.21
N LEU A 285 8.76 -1.61 -26.89
CA LEU A 285 8.41 -2.89 -26.24
C LEU A 285 8.99 -4.11 -26.97
N ASP A 286 10.30 -4.05 -27.24
CA ASP A 286 11.01 -5.20 -27.80
C ASP A 286 10.96 -6.39 -26.83
N ASP A 287 11.16 -7.59 -27.37
CA ASP A 287 11.04 -8.84 -26.61
C ASP A 287 12.00 -8.84 -25.41
N ARG A 288 13.20 -8.26 -25.58
CA ARG A 288 14.18 -8.12 -24.50
C ARG A 288 13.64 -7.28 -23.34
N LEU A 289 12.94 -6.18 -23.60
CA LEU A 289 12.35 -5.34 -22.56
C LEU A 289 11.16 -6.03 -21.90
N VAL A 290 10.32 -6.71 -22.67
CA VAL A 290 9.20 -7.50 -22.12
C VAL A 290 9.73 -8.56 -21.15
N ASP A 291 10.73 -9.33 -21.58
CA ASP A 291 11.39 -10.36 -20.76
C ASP A 291 12.08 -9.76 -19.53
N ALA A 292 12.68 -8.58 -19.65
CA ALA A 292 13.34 -7.92 -18.52
C ALA A 292 12.36 -7.45 -17.44
N ILE A 293 11.16 -7.00 -17.82
CA ILE A 293 10.17 -6.46 -16.87
C ILE A 293 9.24 -7.56 -16.34
N VAL A 294 8.85 -8.52 -17.18
CA VAL A 294 7.84 -9.54 -16.87
C VAL A 294 8.50 -10.92 -16.89
N ALA A 295 8.36 -11.67 -15.81
CA ALA A 295 8.70 -13.08 -15.77
C ALA A 295 7.52 -13.86 -16.36
N HIS A 296 7.71 -14.52 -17.50
CA HIS A 296 6.60 -15.22 -18.16
C HIS A 296 7.01 -16.59 -18.69
N GLY A 297 6.05 -17.51 -18.75
CA GLY A 297 6.26 -18.90 -19.14
C GLY A 297 5.84 -19.87 -18.04
N LEU A 298 6.68 -20.89 -17.80
CA LEU A 298 6.43 -21.92 -16.80
C LEU A 298 6.87 -21.48 -15.39
N ALA A 299 6.50 -22.26 -14.38
CA ALA A 299 6.86 -21.95 -12.99
C ALA A 299 8.38 -21.91 -12.77
N GLU A 300 9.15 -22.72 -13.50
CA GLU A 300 10.62 -22.69 -13.47
C GLU A 300 11.20 -21.36 -13.98
N ASP A 301 10.59 -20.76 -15.01
CA ASP A 301 11.04 -19.49 -15.58
C ASP A 301 10.85 -18.35 -14.55
N ILE A 302 9.71 -18.36 -13.86
CA ILE A 302 9.43 -17.38 -12.78
C ILE A 302 10.34 -17.63 -11.57
N ALA A 303 10.56 -18.88 -11.18
CA ALA A 303 11.47 -19.23 -10.11
C ALA A 303 12.92 -18.81 -10.43
N HIS A 304 13.35 -18.92 -11.69
CA HIS A 304 14.66 -18.43 -12.11
C HIS A 304 14.76 -16.91 -11.93
N ARG A 305 13.76 -16.13 -12.38
CA ARG A 305 13.74 -14.68 -12.17
C ARG A 305 13.77 -14.29 -10.68
N VAL A 306 13.13 -15.08 -9.81
CA VAL A 306 13.23 -14.88 -8.36
C VAL A 306 14.68 -15.00 -7.89
N HIS A 307 15.42 -16.02 -8.31
CA HIS A 307 16.82 -16.18 -7.96
C HIS A 307 17.67 -15.03 -8.50
N GLU A 308 17.44 -14.58 -9.73
CA GLU A 308 18.16 -13.43 -10.32
C GLU A 308 18.00 -12.15 -9.49
N HIS A 309 16.79 -11.85 -8.99
CA HIS A 309 16.58 -10.70 -8.10
C HIS A 309 17.29 -10.87 -6.75
N LEU A 310 17.24 -12.06 -6.18
CA LEU A 310 17.89 -12.37 -4.91
C LEU A 310 19.42 -12.25 -5.04
N ASP A 311 20.00 -12.75 -6.13
CA ASP A 311 21.42 -12.63 -6.43
C ASP A 311 21.83 -11.18 -6.74
N ALA A 312 20.92 -10.40 -7.32
CA ALA A 312 21.07 -8.95 -7.52
C ALA A 312 20.96 -8.13 -6.21
N GLY A 313 20.68 -8.79 -5.08
CA GLY A 313 20.67 -8.19 -3.76
C GLY A 313 19.29 -7.87 -3.20
N ALA A 314 18.19 -8.40 -3.76
CA ALA A 314 16.90 -8.37 -3.07
C ALA A 314 16.93 -9.30 -1.85
N ASP A 315 16.34 -8.86 -0.74
CA ASP A 315 16.13 -9.72 0.44
C ASP A 315 14.84 -10.55 0.31
N HIS A 316 13.87 -10.01 -0.44
CA HIS A 316 12.54 -10.55 -0.60
C HIS A 316 12.00 -10.26 -2.00
N VAL A 317 11.36 -11.25 -2.63
CA VAL A 317 10.69 -11.11 -3.93
C VAL A 317 9.20 -11.41 -3.78
N SER A 318 8.35 -10.44 -4.07
CA SER A 318 6.90 -10.60 -4.11
C SER A 318 6.45 -10.85 -5.55
N LEU A 319 5.63 -11.87 -5.78
CA LEU A 319 5.13 -12.22 -7.09
C LEU A 319 3.78 -11.56 -7.34
N HIS A 320 3.70 -10.67 -8.31
CA HIS A 320 2.44 -10.17 -8.84
C HIS A 320 2.06 -11.03 -10.04
N LEU A 321 1.16 -11.98 -9.84
CA LEU A 321 0.69 -12.84 -10.92
C LEU A 321 -0.45 -12.17 -11.67
N LEU A 322 -0.27 -11.98 -12.98
CA LEU A 322 -1.26 -11.42 -13.89
C LEU A 322 -1.94 -12.58 -14.62
N THR A 323 -3.25 -12.64 -14.51
CA THR A 323 -4.09 -13.65 -15.16
C THR A 323 -5.10 -12.99 -16.09
N ALA A 324 -5.64 -13.76 -17.03
CA ALA A 324 -6.73 -13.29 -17.90
C ALA A 324 -8.08 -13.19 -17.15
N GLU A 325 -8.22 -13.85 -16.00
CA GLU A 325 -9.48 -13.93 -15.23
C GLU A 325 -9.43 -13.07 -13.97
N ALA A 326 -9.95 -11.84 -14.04
CA ALA A 326 -9.81 -10.82 -13.00
C ALA A 326 -10.70 -11.00 -11.74
N HIS A 327 -11.43 -12.11 -11.60
CA HIS A 327 -12.44 -12.29 -10.54
C HIS A 327 -12.30 -13.59 -9.73
N VAL A 328 -11.25 -14.36 -9.97
CA VAL A 328 -10.99 -15.61 -9.27
C VAL A 328 -9.56 -15.59 -8.76
N PRO A 329 -9.32 -15.78 -7.45
CA PRO A 329 -7.96 -15.86 -6.95
C PRO A 329 -7.23 -17.03 -7.62
N PRO A 330 -6.02 -16.83 -8.18
CA PRO A 330 -5.28 -17.84 -8.93
C PRO A 330 -4.57 -18.86 -8.02
N ILE A 331 -5.33 -19.55 -7.16
CA ILE A 331 -4.80 -20.46 -6.14
C ILE A 331 -3.97 -21.59 -6.76
N ARG A 332 -4.43 -22.17 -7.87
CA ARG A 332 -3.70 -23.27 -8.54
C ARG A 332 -2.35 -22.81 -9.08
N GLN A 333 -2.29 -21.59 -9.60
CA GLN A 333 -1.05 -21.03 -10.12
C GLN A 333 -0.08 -20.71 -8.97
N TRP A 334 -0.57 -20.26 -7.82
CA TRP A 334 0.26 -20.14 -6.61
C TRP A 334 0.75 -21.50 -6.11
N GLU A 335 -0.10 -22.53 -6.13
CA GLU A 335 0.31 -23.92 -5.81
C GLU A 335 1.43 -24.41 -6.72
N GLU A 336 1.29 -24.19 -8.04
CA GLU A 336 2.29 -24.54 -9.02
C GLU A 336 3.61 -23.81 -8.74
N LEU A 337 3.58 -22.49 -8.57
CA LEU A 337 4.78 -21.70 -8.26
C LEU A 337 5.47 -22.14 -6.97
N ALA A 338 4.71 -22.39 -5.89
CA ALA A 338 5.26 -22.81 -4.61
C ALA A 338 6.13 -24.08 -4.71
N ALA A 339 5.87 -24.98 -5.67
CA ALA A 339 6.67 -26.18 -5.88
C ALA A 339 8.08 -25.92 -6.44
N HIS A 340 8.33 -24.74 -7.03
CA HIS A 340 9.60 -24.40 -7.69
C HIS A 340 10.37 -23.26 -6.99
N LEU A 341 9.77 -22.61 -6.00
CA LEU A 341 10.35 -21.46 -5.32
C LEU A 341 11.28 -21.86 -4.17
N PRO A 342 12.26 -21.02 -3.82
CA PRO A 342 13.10 -21.25 -2.65
C PRO A 342 12.25 -21.18 -1.37
N ASN A 343 12.55 -22.09 -0.43
CA ASN A 343 12.02 -22.05 0.94
C ASN A 343 12.50 -20.82 1.72
#